data_AF-A0AAW5MWG9-F1
#
_entry.id   AF-A0AAW5MWG9-F1
#
_cell.length_a   1.000
_cell.length_b   1.000
_cell.length_c   1.000
_cell.angle_alpha   90.00
_cell.angle_beta   90.00
_cell.angle_gamma   90.00
#
_symmetry.space_group_name_H-M   'P 1'
#
loop_
_entity.id
_entity.type
_entity.pdbx_description
1 polymer ?
#
loop_
_entity_poly.entity_id
_entity_poly.type
_entity_poly.pdbx_seq_one_letter_code
_entity_poly.pdbx_strand_id
1 'polypeptide(L)'
;MSSYANNQALAGLTLGKSTDYRDTYDASLLQGVPRSLNRDPLGLKADNLPFHGTDIWTLYELSWLNAKGLPQVAVGHVELDYT
;
A
#
# COMPACT_ATOMS: atom_id res chain seq x y z
N MET A 1 14.28 -2.28 21.76
CA MET A 1 13.57 -1.12 21.18
C MET A 1 13.29 -1.43 19.72
N SER A 2 12.08 -1.17 19.24
CA SER A 2 11.71 -1.44 17.85
C SER A 2 12.62 -0.67 16.89
N SER A 3 13.23 -1.35 15.92
CA SER A 3 14.12 -0.79 14.90
C SER A 3 13.45 0.23 13.96
N TYR A 4 12.13 0.44 14.11
CA TYR A 4 11.33 1.31 13.25
C TYR A 4 11.29 2.78 13.67
N ALA A 5 11.66 3.12 14.91
CA ALA A 5 11.37 4.44 15.49
C ALA A 5 12.00 5.64 14.75
N ASN A 6 13.04 5.43 13.93
CA ASN A 6 13.76 6.48 13.20
C ASN A 6 13.97 6.18 11.71
N ASN A 7 13.19 5.27 11.10
CA ASN A 7 13.40 4.98 9.68
C ASN A 7 12.80 6.07 8.79
N GLN A 8 13.64 6.67 7.93
CA GLN A 8 13.23 7.75 7.02
C GLN A 8 12.14 7.34 6.02
N ALA A 9 12.04 6.06 5.66
CA ALA A 9 10.96 5.57 4.79
C ALA A 9 9.58 5.63 5.46
N LEU A 10 9.53 5.73 6.80
CA LEU A 10 8.30 5.93 7.56
C LEU A 10 8.02 7.41 7.85
N ALA A 11 9.02 8.28 7.61
CA ALA A 11 8.85 9.71 7.77
C ALA A 11 7.92 10.25 6.68
N GLY A 12 6.79 10.84 7.10
CA GLY A 12 5.78 11.39 6.19
C GLY A 12 4.59 10.46 5.92
N LEU A 13 4.57 9.24 6.48
CA LEU A 13 3.37 8.41 6.40
C LEU A 13 2.19 9.06 7.14
N THR A 14 0.99 8.95 6.56
CA THR A 14 -0.26 9.48 7.10
C THR A 14 -1.03 8.45 7.93
N LEU A 15 -0.53 7.21 8.00
CA LEU A 15 -1.13 6.15 8.81
C LEU A 15 -1.28 6.61 10.27
N GLY A 16 -2.51 6.53 10.80
CA GLY A 16 -2.84 6.96 12.16
C GLY A 16 -2.96 8.48 12.35
N LYS A 17 -2.92 9.28 11.27
CA LYS A 17 -3.08 10.74 11.30
C LYS A 17 -4.38 11.17 10.63
N SER A 18 -4.82 12.39 10.93
CA SER A 18 -5.91 13.02 10.18
C SER A 18 -5.48 13.25 8.73
N THR A 19 -6.38 13.00 7.80
CA THR A 19 -6.19 13.26 6.37
C THR A 19 -7.39 14.03 5.84
N ASP A 20 -7.15 14.89 4.85
CA ASP A 20 -8.22 15.64 4.21
C ASP A 20 -9.02 14.72 3.29
N TYR A 21 -10.32 15.00 3.19
CA TYR A 21 -11.18 14.31 2.23
C TYR A 21 -10.85 14.75 0.79
N ARG A 22 -10.84 13.79 -0.14
CA ARG A 22 -10.64 14.02 -1.58
C ARG A 22 -11.87 13.51 -2.33
N ASP A 23 -12.41 14.36 -3.18
CA ASP A 23 -13.62 14.11 -3.98
C ASP A 23 -13.33 13.86 -5.47
N THR A 24 -12.05 13.91 -5.85
CA THR A 24 -11.54 13.60 -7.18
C THR A 24 -10.41 12.59 -7.09
N TYR A 25 -10.16 11.89 -8.19
CA TYR A 25 -9.08 10.91 -8.25
C TYR A 25 -7.72 11.58 -8.01
N ASP A 26 -6.96 11.05 -7.05
CA ASP A 26 -5.64 11.54 -6.71
C ASP A 26 -4.71 10.36 -6.37
N ALA A 27 -3.88 9.97 -7.34
CA ALA A 27 -2.91 8.89 -7.16
C ALA A 27 -1.78 9.25 -6.18
N SER A 28 -1.53 10.54 -5.93
CA SER A 28 -0.45 11.00 -5.06
C SER A 28 -0.67 10.64 -3.58
N LEU A 29 -1.89 10.23 -3.22
CA LEU A 29 -2.26 9.77 -1.89
C LEU A 29 -1.63 8.42 -1.53
N LEU A 30 -1.24 7.60 -2.52
CA LEU A 30 -0.63 6.30 -2.27
C LEU A 30 0.78 6.47 -1.68
N GLN A 31 1.03 5.80 -0.55
CA GLN A 31 2.32 5.85 0.15
C GLN A 31 2.98 4.47 0.15
N GLY A 32 4.09 4.34 -0.57
CA GLY A 32 4.86 3.10 -0.61
C GLY A 32 5.72 2.90 0.64
N VAL A 33 5.75 1.68 1.16
CA VAL A 33 6.68 1.26 2.22
C VAL A 33 7.61 0.18 1.67
N PRO A 34 8.94 0.39 1.65
CA PRO A 34 9.86 -0.57 1.06
C PRO A 34 9.93 -1.85 1.90
N ARG A 35 9.75 -3.01 1.26
CA ARG A 35 9.85 -4.32 1.93
C ARG A 35 11.23 -4.57 2.57
N SER A 36 12.28 -3.93 2.04
CA SER A 36 13.65 -4.01 2.58
C SER A 36 13.72 -3.60 4.05
N LEU A 37 12.84 -2.70 4.50
CA LEU A 37 12.75 -2.26 5.90
C LEU A 37 12.70 -3.43 6.89
N ASN A 38 11.93 -4.46 6.56
CA ASN A 38 11.77 -5.65 7.39
C ASN A 38 12.60 -6.85 6.90
N ARG A 39 12.97 -6.87 5.61
CA ARG A 39 13.79 -7.96 5.03
C ARG A 39 15.26 -7.86 5.41
N ASP A 40 15.85 -6.66 5.40
CA ASP A 40 17.28 -6.48 5.66
C ASP A 40 17.71 -6.96 7.07
N PRO A 41 16.98 -6.66 8.16
CA PRO A 41 17.32 -7.17 9.50
C PRO A 41 17.20 -8.69 9.61
N LEU A 42 16.42 -9.34 8.74
CA LEU A 42 16.28 -10.79 8.67
C LEU A 42 17.34 -11.44 7.76
N GLY A 43 18.25 -10.65 7.18
CA GLY A 43 19.24 -11.13 6.22
C GLY A 43 18.66 -11.51 4.85
N LEU A 44 17.44 -11.07 4.54
CA LEU A 44 16.75 -11.38 3.29
C LEU A 44 17.06 -10.30 2.25
N LYS A 45 17.57 -10.71 1.08
CA LYS A 45 17.91 -9.82 -0.03
C LYS A 45 16.98 -10.04 -1.20
N ALA A 46 16.55 -8.95 -1.84
CA ALA A 46 15.51 -8.97 -2.88
C ALA A 46 15.91 -9.80 -4.11
N ASP A 47 17.20 -9.90 -4.41
CA ASP A 47 17.78 -10.68 -5.50
C ASP A 47 17.88 -12.19 -5.19
N ASN A 48 17.71 -12.61 -3.94
CA ASN A 48 17.84 -14.00 -3.51
C ASN A 48 16.91 -14.33 -2.33
N LEU A 49 15.61 -14.15 -2.53
CA LEU A 49 14.59 -14.49 -1.54
C LEU A 49 14.38 -16.01 -1.46
N PRO A 50 14.27 -16.60 -0.26
CA PRO A 50 14.08 -18.04 -0.08
C PRO A 50 12.61 -18.49 -0.27
N PHE A 51 11.78 -17.64 -0.89
CA PHE A 51 10.35 -17.85 -1.05
C PHE A 51 9.82 -17.14 -2.30
N HIS A 52 8.63 -17.56 -2.70
CA HIS A 52 7.79 -16.94 -3.72
C HIS A 52 6.39 -16.69 -3.13
N GLY A 53 5.65 -15.72 -3.66
CA GLY A 53 4.29 -15.45 -3.21
C GLY A 53 3.75 -14.12 -3.72
N THR A 54 2.64 -13.67 -3.15
CA THR A 54 2.05 -12.37 -3.46
C THR A 54 1.31 -11.85 -2.24
N ASP A 55 1.19 -10.53 -2.13
CA ASP A 55 0.19 -9.92 -1.26
C ASP A 55 -1.12 -9.83 -2.04
N ILE A 56 -2.19 -10.38 -1.47
CA ILE A 56 -3.53 -10.31 -2.07
C ILE A 56 -4.36 -9.31 -1.28
N TRP A 57 -4.92 -8.34 -1.98
CA TRP A 57 -5.80 -7.32 -1.40
C TRP A 57 -7.20 -7.43 -2.00
N THR A 58 -8.20 -7.50 -1.11
CA THR A 58 -9.61 -7.41 -1.46
C THR A 58 -10.13 -6.01 -1.14
N LEU A 59 -10.46 -5.24 -2.18
CA LEU A 59 -10.98 -3.88 -2.06
C LEU A 59 -12.51 -3.92 -1.99
N TYR A 60 -13.06 -4.15 -0.80
CA TYR A 60 -14.50 -4.31 -0.59
C TYR A 60 -15.32 -3.03 -0.86
N GLU A 61 -14.70 -1.86 -0.70
CA GLU A 61 -15.37 -0.55 -0.76
C GLU A 61 -14.97 0.22 -2.01
N LEU A 62 -14.88 -0.46 -3.16
CA LEU A 62 -14.57 0.19 -4.44
C LEU A 62 -15.84 0.78 -5.07
N SER A 63 -15.86 2.10 -5.22
CA SER A 63 -16.97 2.85 -5.82
C SER A 63 -16.49 4.05 -6.64
N TRP A 64 -17.19 4.38 -7.72
CA TRP A 64 -16.91 5.53 -8.59
C TRP A 64 -18.16 5.99 -9.35
N LEU A 65 -18.08 7.09 -10.11
CA LEU A 65 -19.16 7.54 -11.00
C LEU A 65 -18.89 7.13 -12.45
N ASN A 66 -19.89 6.62 -13.16
CA ASN A 66 -19.79 6.48 -14.62
C ASN A 66 -19.84 7.85 -15.33
N ALA A 67 -19.68 7.86 -16.65
CA ALA A 67 -19.67 9.10 -17.45
C ALA A 67 -20.97 9.94 -17.37
N LYS A 68 -22.06 9.40 -16.83
CA LYS A 68 -23.34 10.10 -16.61
C LYS A 68 -23.58 10.50 -15.14
N GLY A 69 -22.59 10.30 -14.26
CA GLY A 69 -22.69 10.63 -12.84
C GLY A 69 -23.44 9.60 -11.99
N LEU A 70 -23.72 8.40 -12.51
CA LEU A 70 -24.37 7.34 -11.74
C LEU A 70 -23.30 6.57 -10.92
N PRO A 71 -23.49 6.38 -9.60
CA PRO A 71 -22.62 5.56 -8.77
C PRO A 71 -22.51 4.12 -9.28
N GLN A 72 -21.31 3.58 -9.26
CA GLN A 72 -20.95 2.21 -9.61
C GLN A 72 -20.22 1.59 -8.43
N VAL A 73 -20.43 0.30 -8.20
CA VAL A 73 -19.80 -0.44 -7.10
C VAL A 73 -19.21 -1.75 -7.62
N ALA A 74 -18.10 -2.17 -7.03
CA ALA A 74 -17.47 -3.45 -7.31
C ALA A 74 -16.66 -3.92 -6.08
N VAL A 75 -16.20 -5.17 -6.13
CA VAL A 75 -15.12 -5.66 -5.25
C VAL A 75 -13.86 -5.78 -6.11
N GLY A 76 -12.78 -5.11 -5.68
CA GLY A 76 -11.49 -5.22 -6.35
C GLY A 76 -10.66 -6.39 -5.82
N HIS A 77 -9.94 -7.06 -6.71
CA HIS A 77 -8.91 -8.06 -6.38
C HIS A 77 -7.58 -7.55 -6.91
N VAL A 78 -6.58 -7.43 -6.04
CA VAL A 78 -5.24 -6.95 -6.41
C VAL A 78 -4.20 -7.95 -5.91
N GLU A 79 -3.27 -8.31 -6.78
CA GLU A 79 -2.10 -9.13 -6.45
C GLU A 79 -0.84 -8.30 -6.64
N LEU A 80 -0.04 -8.19 -5.59
CA LEU A 80 1.27 -7.54 -5.61
C LEU A 80 2.35 -8.58 -5.40
N ASP A 81 3.20 -8.76 -6.42
CA ASP A 81 4.26 -9.75 -6.40
C ASP A 81 5.22 -9.56 -5.21
N TYR A 82 5.81 -10.67 -4.77
CA TYR A 82 6.75 -10.70 -3.67
C TYR A 82 8.09 -10.03 -3.98
N THR A 83 8.46 -9.77 -5.24
CA THR A 83 9.73 -9.11 -5.58
C THR A 83 9.78 -7.67 -5.07
#